data_AF-A0A183AZ01-F1
#
_entry.id   AF-A0A183AZ01-F1
#
_cell.length_a   1.000
_cell.length_b   1.000
_cell.length_c   1.000
_cell.angle_alpha   90.00
_cell.angle_beta   90.00
_cell.angle_gamma   90.00
#
_symmetry.space_group_name_H-M   'P 1'
#
loop_
_entity.id
_entity.type
_entity.pdbx_description
1 polymer ?
#
loop_
_entity_poly.entity_id
_entity_poly.type
_entity_poly.pdbx_seq_one_letter_code
_entity_poly.pdbx_strand_id
1 'polypeptide(L)'
;MTPEASGSREAGFAHAISAAGVVHALARSCKQARLYSCGCSKADRPDQLHRDWIWGGCGDNIAYAYRFAKAFIDVREKEQSYPRHSAELARMLMNLHNNRAGRLWMGFPLLIHWDILSIKYDHNIESLQQTGMGEKKPYGSENFPGRS
;
A
#
# COMPACT_ATOMS: atom_id res chain seq x y z
N MET A 1 15.16 -8.81 20.99
CA MET A 1 13.74 -8.48 20.73
C MET A 1 12.95 -9.03 21.89
N THR A 2 12.34 -8.16 22.68
CA THR A 2 11.60 -8.50 23.91
C THR A 2 10.39 -9.39 23.60
N PRO A 3 9.94 -10.24 24.56
CA PRO A 3 8.73 -11.01 24.37
C PRO A 3 7.55 -10.02 24.32
N GLU A 4 7.02 -9.76 23.13
CA GLU A 4 5.79 -8.97 22.96
C GLU A 4 4.67 -9.62 23.77
N ALA A 5 3.95 -8.80 24.53
CA ALA A 5 2.81 -9.20 25.34
C ALA A 5 1.88 -10.14 24.55
N SER A 6 1.90 -11.42 24.91
CA SER A 6 1.22 -12.50 24.21
C SER A 6 -0.29 -12.29 24.25
N GLY A 7 -0.92 -12.06 23.09
CA GLY A 7 -2.38 -12.01 22.99
C GLY A 7 -3.03 -10.70 23.44
N SER A 8 -2.28 -9.61 23.61
CA SER A 8 -2.84 -8.31 24.02
C SER A 8 -3.38 -7.49 22.84
N ARG A 9 -4.22 -6.49 23.14
CA ARG A 9 -4.74 -5.57 22.11
C ARG A 9 -3.63 -4.75 21.47
N GLU A 10 -2.63 -4.38 22.26
CA GLU A 10 -1.46 -3.59 21.84
C GLU A 10 -0.59 -4.39 20.87
N ALA A 11 -0.36 -5.68 21.15
CA ALA A 11 0.32 -6.57 20.22
C ALA A 11 -0.46 -6.72 18.91
N GLY A 12 -1.79 -6.89 18.99
CA GLY A 12 -2.62 -6.95 17.79
C GLY A 12 -2.55 -5.69 16.93
N PHE A 13 -2.55 -4.52 17.56
CA PHE A 13 -2.32 -3.24 16.87
C PHE A 13 -0.93 -3.17 16.23
N ALA A 14 0.13 -3.57 16.96
CA ALA A 14 1.51 -3.57 16.46
C ALA A 14 1.67 -4.43 15.20
N HIS A 15 1.07 -5.62 15.18
CA HIS A 15 1.02 -6.50 14.01
C HIS A 15 0.32 -5.83 12.81
N ALA A 16 -0.86 -5.22 13.04
CA ALA A 16 -1.62 -4.56 12.00
C ALA A 16 -0.88 -3.34 11.42
N ILE A 17 -0.40 -2.42 12.27
CA ILE A 17 0.27 -1.20 11.81
C ILE A 17 1.59 -1.49 11.11
N SER A 18 2.35 -2.49 11.58
CA SER A 18 3.60 -2.92 10.93
C SER A 18 3.32 -3.46 9.53
N ALA A 19 2.27 -4.28 9.38
CA ALA A 19 1.88 -4.82 8.09
C ALA A 19 1.35 -3.74 7.13
N ALA A 20 0.59 -2.77 7.63
CA ALA A 20 0.15 -1.61 6.86
C ALA A 20 1.33 -0.75 6.40
N GLY A 21 2.29 -0.47 7.29
CA GLY A 21 3.49 0.34 7.00
C GLY A 21 4.36 -0.26 5.89
N VAL A 22 4.57 -1.59 5.90
CA VAL A 22 5.29 -2.28 4.82
C VAL A 22 4.56 -2.13 3.49
N VAL A 23 3.23 -2.29 3.47
CA VAL A 23 2.43 -2.11 2.25
C VAL A 23 2.53 -0.66 1.73
N HIS A 24 2.40 0.33 2.61
CA HIS A 24 2.50 1.75 2.24
C HIS A 24 3.87 2.08 1.63
N ALA A 25 4.96 1.70 2.32
CA ALA A 25 6.31 2.01 1.87
C ALA A 25 6.65 1.37 0.51
N LEU A 26 6.26 0.11 0.31
CA LEU A 26 6.49 -0.58 -0.96
C LEU A 26 5.65 -0.01 -2.10
N ALA A 27 4.37 0.26 -1.86
CA ALA A 27 3.47 0.79 -2.88
C ALA A 27 3.96 2.15 -3.39
N ARG A 28 4.42 3.02 -2.47
CA ARG A 28 5.02 4.32 -2.79
C ARG A 28 6.38 4.18 -3.48
N SER A 29 7.19 3.21 -3.08
CA SER A 29 8.48 2.94 -3.74
C SER A 29 8.30 2.46 -5.18
N CYS A 30 7.24 1.70 -5.47
CA CYS A 30 6.87 1.32 -6.83
C CYS A 30 6.49 2.54 -7.68
N LYS A 31 5.70 3.47 -7.11
CA LYS A 31 5.34 4.73 -7.79
C LYS A 31 6.57 5.59 -8.10
N GLN A 32 7.55 5.62 -7.20
CA GLN A 32 8.78 6.41 -7.35
C GLN A 32 9.85 5.74 -8.21
N ALA A 33 9.55 4.58 -8.82
CA ALA A 33 10.51 3.77 -9.58
C ALA A 33 11.80 3.42 -8.80
N ARG A 34 11.71 3.31 -7.46
CA ARG A 34 12.83 2.90 -6.60
C ARG A 34 13.02 1.38 -6.54
N LEU A 35 12.02 0.63 -7.00
CA LEU A 35 12.02 -0.82 -7.05
C LEU A 35 11.91 -1.27 -8.51
N TYR A 36 12.81 -2.14 -8.94
CA TYR A 36 12.82 -2.69 -10.31
C TYR A 36 11.72 -3.75 -10.52
N SER A 37 11.20 -4.33 -9.44
CA SER A 37 10.26 -5.45 -9.43
C SER A 37 8.81 -5.04 -9.58
N CYS A 38 8.50 -3.74 -9.62
CA CYS A 38 7.16 -3.21 -9.73
C CYS A 38 7.15 -1.84 -10.43
N GLY A 39 5.96 -1.40 -10.83
CA GLY A 39 5.72 -0.06 -11.39
C GLY A 39 4.42 0.54 -10.86
N CYS A 40 3.89 1.54 -11.56
CA CYS A 40 2.65 2.22 -11.20
C CYS A 40 1.47 1.26 -11.00
N SER A 41 0.49 1.70 -10.21
CA SER A 41 -0.79 1.02 -10.07
C SER A 41 -1.47 0.81 -11.42
N LYS A 42 -2.10 -0.35 -11.58
CA LYS A 42 -2.96 -0.69 -12.74
C LYS A 42 -4.44 -0.56 -12.38
N ALA A 43 -4.77 0.34 -11.45
CA ALA A 43 -6.14 0.55 -11.02
C ALA A 43 -6.96 1.24 -12.13
N ASP A 44 -8.13 0.66 -12.40
CA ASP A 44 -9.07 1.22 -13.35
C ASP A 44 -9.67 2.53 -12.82
N ARG A 45 -10.17 3.34 -13.75
CA ARG A 45 -10.93 4.55 -13.43
C ARG A 45 -12.14 4.16 -12.57
N PRO A 46 -12.36 4.80 -11.41
CA PRO A 46 -13.57 4.55 -10.62
C PRO A 46 -14.82 4.99 -11.37
N ASP A 47 -15.86 4.16 -11.39
CA ASP A 47 -17.14 4.45 -12.06
C ASP A 47 -17.83 5.71 -11.51
N GLN A 48 -17.67 5.95 -10.20
CA GLN A 48 -18.20 7.10 -9.47
C GLN A 48 -17.46 8.42 -9.75
N LEU A 49 -16.37 8.39 -10.53
CA LEU A 49 -15.61 9.58 -10.87
C LEU A 49 -16.33 10.37 -11.98
N HIS A 50 -16.70 11.61 -11.68
CA HIS A 50 -17.37 12.51 -12.62
C HIS A 50 -16.66 12.52 -13.98
N ARG A 51 -17.41 12.37 -15.08
CA ARG A 51 -16.85 12.16 -16.43
C ARG A 51 -15.83 13.22 -16.83
N ASP A 52 -16.04 14.46 -16.41
CA ASP A 52 -15.17 15.59 -16.72
C ASP A 52 -13.87 15.60 -15.91
N TRP A 53 -13.76 14.80 -14.86
CA TRP A 53 -12.53 14.69 -14.08
C TRP A 53 -11.55 13.74 -14.76
N ILE A 54 -10.31 14.17 -14.89
CA ILE A 54 -9.25 13.38 -15.51
C ILE A 54 -8.80 12.30 -14.53
N TRP A 55 -8.77 11.05 -15.00
CA TRP A 55 -8.14 9.93 -14.29
C TRP A 55 -6.82 9.60 -14.98
N GLY A 56 -5.74 9.51 -14.21
CA GLY A 56 -4.42 9.20 -14.75
C GLY A 56 -3.30 9.52 -13.78
N GLY A 57 -2.07 9.41 -14.28
CA GLY A 57 -0.85 9.54 -13.48
C GLY A 57 -0.36 8.20 -12.90
N CYS A 58 0.73 8.26 -12.16
CA CYS A 58 1.31 7.08 -11.51
C CYS A 58 0.81 6.98 -10.07
N GLY A 59 -0.11 6.05 -9.82
CA GLY A 59 -0.62 5.73 -8.48
C GLY A 59 0.22 4.69 -7.74
N ASP A 60 0.06 4.63 -6.41
CA ASP A 60 0.72 3.66 -5.54
C ASP A 60 0.25 2.23 -5.85
N ASN A 61 1.20 1.29 -6.02
CA ASN A 61 0.88 -0.09 -6.41
C ASN A 61 0.61 -0.98 -5.18
N ILE A 62 -0.56 -0.77 -4.58
CA ILE A 62 -1.00 -1.49 -3.37
C ILE A 62 -1.13 -3.00 -3.63
N ALA A 63 -1.53 -3.42 -4.83
CA ALA A 63 -1.69 -4.83 -5.16
C ALA A 63 -0.34 -5.59 -5.13
N TYR A 64 0.72 -4.98 -5.67
CA TYR A 64 2.08 -5.54 -5.55
C TYR A 64 2.52 -5.58 -4.09
N ALA A 65 2.40 -4.45 -3.40
CA ALA A 65 2.85 -4.29 -2.03
C ALA A 65 2.15 -5.25 -1.06
N TYR A 66 0.84 -5.47 -1.22
CA TYR A 66 0.07 -6.45 -0.45
C TYR A 66 0.62 -7.86 -0.60
N ARG A 67 0.90 -8.30 -1.84
CA ARG A 67 1.44 -9.64 -2.11
C ARG A 67 2.81 -9.82 -1.48
N PHE A 68 3.69 -8.83 -1.64
CA PHE A 68 5.01 -8.84 -1.03
C PHE A 68 4.93 -8.88 0.49
N ALA A 69 4.17 -7.96 1.11
CA ALA A 69 4.02 -7.89 2.57
C ALA A 69 3.43 -9.17 3.15
N LYS A 70 2.46 -9.81 2.47
CA LYS A 70 1.95 -11.13 2.87
C LYS A 70 3.05 -12.19 2.85
N ALA A 71 3.83 -12.24 1.77
CA ALA A 71 4.91 -13.22 1.63
C ALA A 71 6.07 -12.97 2.60
N PHE A 72 6.33 -11.73 2.98
CA PHE A 72 7.43 -11.39 3.89
C PHE A 72 7.04 -11.51 5.37
N ILE A 73 5.89 -10.96 5.77
CA ILE A 73 5.50 -10.86 7.19
C ILE A 73 4.93 -12.18 7.70
N ASP A 74 4.14 -12.89 6.90
CA ASP A 74 3.46 -14.11 7.36
C ASP A 74 4.44 -15.31 7.47
N VAL A 75 5.67 -15.22 6.94
CA VAL A 75 6.66 -16.31 7.01
C VAL A 75 6.96 -16.68 8.45
N ARG A 76 7.26 -15.69 9.30
CA ARG A 76 7.63 -15.92 10.70
C ARG A 76 6.53 -16.67 11.48
N GLU A 77 5.26 -16.37 11.23
CA GLU A 77 4.16 -17.07 11.89
C GLU A 77 3.92 -18.48 11.31
N LYS A 78 4.33 -18.74 10.06
CA LYS A 78 4.13 -20.04 9.39
C LYS A 78 5.30 -21.00 9.51
N GLU A 79 6.47 -20.54 9.97
CA GLU A 79 7.65 -21.38 10.18
C GLU A 79 7.41 -22.47 11.23
N GLN A 80 6.49 -22.24 12.18
CA GLN A 80 6.17 -23.19 13.24
C GLN A 80 4.76 -23.77 13.03
N SER A 81 4.65 -25.08 13.26
CA SER A 81 3.37 -25.77 13.31
C SER A 81 3.05 -26.09 14.77
N TYR A 82 1.83 -25.77 15.19
CA TYR A 82 1.37 -26.02 16.56
C TYR A 82 0.25 -27.07 16.56
N PRO A 83 0.13 -27.87 17.64
CA PRO A 83 -0.96 -28.84 17.78
C PRO A 83 -2.34 -28.17 17.65
N ARG A 84 -3.32 -28.91 17.13
CA ARG A 84 -4.72 -28.48 17.11
C ARG A 84 -5.17 -28.15 18.55
N HIS A 85 -5.99 -27.10 18.68
CA HIS A 85 -6.53 -26.63 19.97
C HIS A 85 -5.47 -26.14 20.99
N SER A 86 -4.26 -25.81 20.54
CA SER A 86 -3.24 -25.19 21.40
C SER A 86 -3.40 -23.66 21.49
N ALA A 87 -2.95 -23.07 22.60
CA ALA A 87 -2.96 -21.63 22.79
C ALA A 87 -2.00 -20.92 21.81
N GLU A 88 -0.90 -21.59 21.46
CA GLU A 88 0.10 -21.14 20.50
C GLU A 88 -0.49 -21.09 19.08
N LEU A 89 -1.30 -22.09 18.70
CA LEU A 89 -2.03 -22.06 17.43
C LEU A 89 -3.00 -20.87 17.39
N ALA A 90 -3.73 -20.62 18.47
CA ALA A 90 -4.64 -19.48 18.55
C ALA A 90 -3.88 -18.14 18.40
N ARG A 91 -2.71 -18.01 19.05
CA ARG A 91 -1.83 -16.83 18.92
C ARG A 91 -1.33 -16.65 17.49
N MET A 92 -0.81 -17.70 16.86
CA MET A 92 -0.33 -17.67 15.47
C MET A 92 -1.45 -17.22 14.52
N LEU A 93 -2.66 -17.78 14.68
CA LEU A 93 -3.82 -17.40 13.88
C LEU A 93 -4.25 -15.95 14.12
N MET A 94 -4.18 -15.47 15.37
CA MET A 94 -4.46 -14.08 15.71
C MET A 94 -3.45 -13.14 15.05
N ASN A 95 -2.15 -13.46 15.08
CA ASN A 95 -1.11 -12.67 14.44
C ASN A 95 -1.32 -12.62 12.91
N LEU A 96 -1.61 -13.75 12.27
CA LEU A 96 -1.95 -13.80 10.84
C LEU A 96 -3.21 -12.97 10.50
N HIS A 97 -4.22 -12.99 11.37
CA HIS A 97 -5.41 -12.16 11.24
C HIS A 97 -5.08 -10.66 11.32
N ASN A 98 -4.33 -10.25 12.33
CA ASN A 98 -3.94 -8.85 12.55
C ASN A 98 -3.06 -8.33 11.41
N ASN A 99 -2.08 -9.13 10.96
CA ASN A 99 -1.27 -8.81 9.79
C ASN A 99 -2.16 -8.61 8.54
N ARG A 100 -3.14 -9.49 8.33
CA ARG A 100 -4.08 -9.39 7.20
C ARG A 100 -4.93 -8.12 7.32
N ALA A 101 -5.46 -7.80 8.50
CA ALA A 101 -6.26 -6.60 8.74
C ALA A 101 -5.48 -5.33 8.38
N GLY A 102 -4.24 -5.22 8.84
CA GLY A 102 -3.35 -4.11 8.50
C GLY A 102 -3.09 -3.95 7.00
N ARG A 103 -2.85 -5.06 6.29
CA ARG A 103 -2.65 -5.00 4.84
C ARG A 103 -3.91 -4.62 4.07
N LEU A 104 -5.08 -5.06 4.51
CA LEU A 104 -6.35 -4.74 3.88
C LEU A 104 -6.71 -3.27 4.04
N TRP A 105 -6.41 -2.67 5.21
CA TRP A 105 -6.60 -1.25 5.47
C TRP A 105 -6.02 -0.36 4.36
N MET A 106 -4.82 -0.69 3.87
CA MET A 106 -4.14 0.04 2.79
C MET A 106 -4.85 -0.03 1.44
N GLY A 107 -5.73 -1.02 1.23
CA GLY A 107 -6.55 -1.15 0.02
C GLY A 107 -7.92 -0.49 0.11
N PHE A 108 -8.30 0.06 1.27
CA PHE A 108 -9.59 0.72 1.41
C PHE A 108 -9.58 2.09 0.71
N PRO A 109 -10.64 2.43 -0.06
CA PRO A 109 -10.74 3.70 -0.79
C PRO A 109 -10.64 4.96 0.10
N LEU A 110 -10.87 4.81 1.41
CA LEU A 110 -10.79 5.92 2.36
C LEU A 110 -9.39 6.55 2.41
N LEU A 111 -8.32 5.78 2.22
CA LEU A 111 -6.96 6.33 2.16
C LEU A 111 -6.70 7.04 0.83
N ILE A 112 -7.26 6.54 -0.28
CA ILE A 112 -7.23 7.23 -1.57
C ILE A 112 -7.90 8.61 -1.45
N HIS A 113 -8.96 8.73 -0.64
CA HIS A 113 -9.60 10.02 -0.38
C HIS A 113 -8.67 11.00 0.37
N TRP A 114 -7.89 10.54 1.35
CA TRP A 114 -6.89 11.37 2.03
C TRP A 114 -5.78 11.84 1.09
N ASP A 115 -5.28 10.98 0.21
CA ASP A 115 -4.28 11.36 -0.79
C ASP A 115 -4.87 12.32 -1.84
N ILE A 116 -6.12 12.14 -2.28
CA ILE A 116 -6.81 13.07 -3.20
C ILE A 116 -7.06 14.43 -2.53
N LEU A 117 -7.47 14.45 -1.26
CA LEU A 117 -7.62 15.70 -0.50
C LEU A 117 -6.28 16.40 -0.30
N SER A 118 -5.21 15.65 -0.03
CA SER A 118 -3.86 16.20 0.08
C SER A 118 -3.37 16.78 -1.25
N ILE A 119 -3.64 16.13 -2.39
CA ILE A 119 -3.33 16.67 -3.73
C ILE A 119 -4.14 17.93 -4.01
N LYS A 120 -5.43 17.98 -3.64
CA LYS A 120 -6.24 19.21 -3.76
C LYS A 120 -5.70 20.36 -2.90
N TYR A 121 -5.16 20.04 -1.72
CA TYR A 121 -4.54 21.02 -0.84
C TYR A 121 -3.20 21.53 -1.42
N ASP A 122 -2.35 20.62 -1.93
CA ASP A 122 -1.09 20.97 -2.60
C ASP A 122 -1.32 21.80 -3.88
N HIS A 123 -2.32 21.47 -4.71
CA HIS A 123 -2.66 22.27 -5.89
C HIS A 123 -3.12 23.70 -5.57
N ASN A 124 -3.58 23.97 -4.34
CA ASN A 124 -3.88 25.33 -3.86
C ASN A 124 -2.65 26.05 -3.29
N ILE A 125 -1.55 25.34 -2.99
CA ILE A 125 -0.29 25.89 -2.47
C ILE A 125 0.80 26.01 -3.57
N GLU A 126 0.66 25.32 -4.71
CA GLU A 126 1.61 25.39 -5.84
C GLU A 126 1.46 26.63 -6.76
N SER A 127 1.28 27.82 -6.19
CA SER A 127 1.58 29.08 -6.89
C SER A 127 2.93 29.71 -6.45
N LEU A 128 3.64 29.10 -5.51
CA LEU A 128 4.95 29.56 -5.03
C LEU A 128 5.98 28.42 -4.98
N GLN A 129 6.48 28.02 -6.15
CA GLN A 129 7.92 27.85 -6.46
C GLN A 129 8.11 26.96 -7.68
N GLN A 130 8.41 27.61 -8.80
CA GLN A 130 9.11 27.01 -9.94
C GLN A 130 10.44 26.39 -9.47
N THR A 131 10.55 25.08 -9.59
CA THR A 131 11.77 24.39 -10.03
C THR A 131 11.27 23.39 -11.08
N GLY A 132 11.37 23.63 -12.39
CA GLY A 132 12.60 23.92 -13.11
C GLY A 132 13.18 22.64 -13.71
N MET A 133 12.40 21.86 -14.47
CA MET A 133 12.84 21.02 -15.61
C MET A 133 11.65 20.32 -16.28
N GLY A 134 11.44 20.57 -17.58
CA GLY A 134 10.81 19.62 -18.51
C GLY A 134 9.33 19.80 -18.84
N GLU A 135 9.06 20.71 -19.78
CA GLU A 135 7.99 20.69 -20.80
C GLU A 135 6.64 19.99 -20.51
N LYS A 136 5.57 20.81 -20.53
CA LYS A 136 4.21 20.33 -20.84
C LYS A 136 4.22 19.73 -22.26
N LYS A 137 4.17 18.41 -22.40
CA LYS A 137 3.75 17.79 -23.67
C LYS A 137 2.23 17.70 -23.72
N PRO A 138 1.58 18.23 -24.77
CA PRO A 138 0.16 18.05 -24.98
C PRO A 138 -0.12 16.62 -25.47
N TYR A 139 -1.37 16.24 -25.26
CA TYR A 139 -2.05 15.01 -25.68
C TYR A 139 -1.39 14.26 -26.85
N GLY A 140 -0.91 13.04 -26.58
CA GLY A 140 -0.40 12.10 -27.55
C GLY A 140 -0.43 10.71 -26.96
N SER A 141 -1.12 9.80 -27.65
CA SER A 141 -1.12 8.36 -27.40
C SER A 141 0.30 7.80 -27.60
N GLU A 142 1.13 7.83 -26.56
CA GLU A 142 2.41 7.12 -26.57
C GLU A 142 2.28 5.88 -25.70
N ASN A 143 2.36 4.73 -26.38
CA ASN A 143 2.47 3.40 -25.77
C ASN A 143 3.55 3.42 -24.70
N PHE A 144 3.17 3.33 -23.42
CA PHE A 144 4.11 2.91 -22.39
C PHE A 144 4.53 1.48 -22.73
N PRO A 145 5.82 1.20 -22.98
CA PRO A 145 6.23 -0.16 -23.22
C PRO A 145 5.99 -0.94 -21.93
N GLY A 146 5.02 -1.85 -21.98
CA GLY A 146 4.96 -2.96 -21.05
C GLY A 146 6.31 -3.64 -21.10
N ARG A 147 7.11 -3.46 -20.05
CA ARG A 147 8.33 -4.24 -19.88
C ARG A 147 7.99 -5.33 -18.87
N SER A 148 7.74 -6.50 -19.46
CA SER A 148 7.69 -7.88 -18.92
C SER A 148 7.88 -8.03 -17.42
#